data_AF-A0A942A1D7-F1
#
_entry.id   AF-A0A942A1D7-F1
#
_cell.length_a   1.000
_cell.length_b   1.000
_cell.length_c   1.000
_cell.angle_alpha   90.00
_cell.angle_beta   90.00
_cell.angle_gamma   90.00
#
_symmetry.space_group_name_H-M   'P 1'
#
loop_
_entity.id
_entity.type
_entity.pdbx_description
1 polymer ?
#
loop_
_entity_poly.entity_id
_entity_poly.type
_entity_poly.pdbx_seq_one_letter_code
_entity_poly.pdbx_strand_id
1 'polypeptide(L)'
;MEKEYSDCYYCGGVVKERLVPREFRWKGKLFVFENVPIGVCAQCGEKVIKPKVAKDIDHILEVNKKPTKTIQVPVYQYEQNIA
;
A
#
# COMPACT_ATOMS: atom_id res chain seq x y z
N MET A 1 -3.81 5.80 22.91
CA MET A 1 -4.77 6.27 21.89
C MET A 1 -4.07 6.20 20.55
N GLU A 2 -4.61 5.43 19.61
CA GLU A 2 -4.09 5.35 18.25
C GLU A 2 -4.31 6.71 17.58
N LYS A 3 -3.26 7.33 17.03
CA LYS A 3 -3.38 8.66 16.42
C LYS A 3 -4.31 8.56 15.21
N GLU A 4 -5.37 9.37 15.20
CA GLU A 4 -6.23 9.55 14.02
C GLU A 4 -5.44 10.18 12.87
N TYR A 5 -5.93 9.97 11.64
CA TYR A 5 -5.38 10.67 10.48
C TYR A 5 -5.74 12.15 10.57
N SER A 6 -4.79 13.03 10.26
CA SER A 6 -5.10 14.43 10.01
C SER A 6 -5.86 14.59 8.70
N ASP A 7 -6.40 15.78 8.47
CA ASP A 7 -6.94 16.16 7.17
C ASP A 7 -5.91 16.02 6.05
N CYS A 8 -6.41 15.83 4.84
CA CYS A 8 -5.59 15.57 3.67
C CYS A 8 -4.66 16.76 3.40
N TYR A 9 -3.36 16.51 3.40
CA TYR A 9 -2.34 17.51 3.12
C TYR A 9 -2.55 18.22 1.76
N TYR A 10 -3.10 17.53 0.76
CA TYR A 10 -3.25 18.07 -0.60
C TYR A 10 -4.52 18.89 -0.83
N CYS A 11 -5.64 18.54 -0.16
CA CYS A 11 -6.93 19.17 -0.44
C CYS A 11 -7.71 19.62 0.79
N GLY A 12 -7.21 19.37 2.00
CA GLY A 12 -7.90 19.67 3.27
C GLY A 12 -9.09 18.76 3.59
N GLY A 13 -9.42 17.79 2.72
CA GLY A 13 -10.54 16.88 2.94
C GLY A 13 -10.28 15.83 4.03
N VAL A 14 -11.36 15.37 4.67
CA VAL A 14 -11.29 14.37 5.76
C VAL A 14 -10.69 13.05 5.27
N VAL A 15 -9.72 12.55 6.01
CA VAL A 15 -9.08 11.25 5.77
C VAL A 15 -9.72 10.18 6.65
N LYS A 16 -10.16 9.07 6.04
CA LYS A 16 -10.80 7.95 6.76
C LYS A 16 -9.96 6.69 6.60
N GLU A 17 -9.79 5.93 7.67
CA GLU A 17 -9.11 4.64 7.59
C GLU A 17 -9.93 3.63 6.75
N ARG A 18 -9.23 2.91 5.90
CA ARG A 18 -9.74 1.82 5.07
C ARG A 18 -8.74 0.67 5.06
N LEU A 19 -9.24 -0.55 5.00
CA LEU A 19 -8.43 -1.73 4.74
C LEU A 19 -8.36 -1.93 3.23
N VAL A 20 -7.18 -1.80 2.64
CA VAL A 20 -6.98 -1.87 1.19
C VAL A 20 -5.79 -2.76 0.85
N PRO A 21 -5.76 -3.40 -0.33
CA PRO A 21 -4.55 -4.06 -0.81
C PRO A 21 -3.46 -3.02 -1.11
N ARG A 22 -2.21 -3.42 -0.92
CA ARG A 22 -1.07 -2.59 -1.28
C ARG A 22 0.09 -3.41 -1.83
N GLU A 23 0.55 -3.00 -3.00
CA GLU A 23 1.74 -3.48 -3.65
C GLU A 23 2.99 -2.76 -3.13
N PHE A 24 4.04 -3.53 -2.81
CA PHE A 24 5.34 -3.06 -2.35
C PHE A 24 6.44 -3.71 -3.18
N ARG A 25 7.42 -2.91 -3.62
CA ARG A 25 8.65 -3.41 -4.23
C ARG A 25 9.77 -3.35 -3.22
N TRP A 26 10.35 -4.51 -2.88
CA TRP A 26 11.47 -4.61 -1.96
C TRP A 26 12.51 -5.59 -2.49
N LYS A 27 13.78 -5.16 -2.51
CA LYS A 27 14.92 -5.95 -3.04
C LYS A 27 14.63 -6.60 -4.40
N GLY A 28 14.02 -5.84 -5.32
CA GLY A 28 13.70 -6.29 -6.68
C GLY A 28 12.48 -7.23 -6.81
N LYS A 29 11.80 -7.58 -5.72
CA LYS A 29 10.60 -8.43 -5.73
C LYS A 29 9.34 -7.62 -5.46
N LEU A 30 8.24 -8.02 -6.08
CA LEU A 30 6.90 -7.47 -5.84
C LEU A 30 6.20 -8.28 -4.74
N PHE A 31 5.70 -7.59 -3.73
CA PHE A 31 4.90 -8.14 -2.64
C PHE A 31 3.52 -7.47 -2.65
N VAL A 32 2.48 -8.24 -2.34
CA VAL A 32 1.11 -7.71 -2.18
C VAL A 32 0.66 -8.01 -0.77
N PHE A 33 0.36 -6.94 -0.02
CA PHE A 33 -0.22 -7.03 1.31
C PHE A 33 -1.72 -6.79 1.21
N GLU A 34 -2.50 -7.67 1.84
CA GLU A 34 -3.95 -7.52 1.95
C GLU A 34 -4.30 -6.88 3.29
N ASN A 35 -5.47 -6.24 3.36
CA ASN A 35 -6.01 -5.64 4.58
C ASN A 35 -5.05 -4.65 5.25
N VAL A 36 -4.35 -3.83 4.47
CA VAL A 36 -3.46 -2.80 5.02
C VAL A 36 -4.30 -1.61 5.48
N PRO A 37 -4.21 -1.19 6.75
CA PRO A 37 -4.89 0.02 7.22
C PRO A 37 -4.23 1.27 6.65
N ILE A 38 -4.96 1.97 5.78
CA ILE A 38 -4.51 3.18 5.08
C ILE A 38 -5.57 4.26 5.25
N GLY A 39 -5.13 5.49 5.50
CA GLY A 39 -6.00 6.66 5.46
C GLY A 39 -6.28 7.04 4.02
N VAL A 40 -7.54 7.09 3.62
CA VAL A 40 -7.95 7.52 2.27
C VAL A 40 -8.73 8.82 2.40
N CYS A 41 -8.29 9.87 1.71
CA CYS A 41 -9.05 11.11 1.63
C CYS A 41 -10.39 10.85 0.94
N ALA A 42 -11.49 11.20 1.60
CA ALA A 42 -12.83 11.00 1.05
C ALA A 42 -13.17 11.92 -0.15
N GLN A 43 -12.33 12.92 -0.42
CA GLN A 43 -12.55 13.90 -1.48
C GLN A 43 -11.66 13.63 -2.71
N CYS A 44 -10.33 13.56 -2.54
CA CYS A 44 -9.40 13.41 -3.67
C CYS A 44 -8.84 11.99 -3.84
N GLY A 45 -9.09 11.08 -2.90
CA GLY A 45 -8.59 9.70 -2.96
C GLY A 45 -7.13 9.51 -2.54
N GLU A 46 -6.45 10.56 -2.06
CA GLU A 46 -5.08 10.46 -1.56
C GLU A 46 -4.95 9.41 -0.46
N LYS A 47 -3.85 8.63 -0.50
CA LYS A 47 -3.58 7.52 0.41
C LYS A 47 -2.43 7.85 1.35
N VAL A 48 -2.70 7.87 2.64
CA VAL A 48 -1.73 8.13 3.71
C VAL A 48 -1.49 6.86 4.51
N ILE A 49 -0.23 6.43 4.59
CA ILE A 49 0.18 5.28 5.44
C ILE A 49 0.76 5.79 6.76
N LYS A 50 0.27 5.25 7.89
CA LYS A 50 0.84 5.57 9.20
C LYS A 50 2.26 4.99 9.32
N PRO A 51 3.21 5.68 9.99
CA PRO A 51 4.56 5.17 10.20
C PRO A 51 4.62 3.79 10.86
N LYS A 52 3.68 3.49 11.77
CA LYS A 52 3.57 2.17 12.40
C LYS A 52 3.27 1.07 11.36
N VAL A 53 2.33 1.31 10.46
CA VAL A 53 1.92 0.35 9.42
C VAL A 53 3.08 0.09 8.45
N ALA A 54 3.79 1.14 8.05
CA ALA A 54 4.98 1.02 7.22
C ALA A 54 6.08 0.16 7.91
N LYS A 55 6.38 0.43 9.18
CA LYS A 55 7.35 -0.36 9.96
C LYS A 55 6.94 -1.82 10.12
N ASP A 56 5.66 -2.08 10.36
CA ASP A 56 5.15 -3.44 10.51
C ASP A 56 5.29 -4.22 9.18
N ILE A 57 5.09 -3.56 8.02
CA ILE A 57 5.32 -4.13 6.69
C ILE A 57 6.80 -4.42 6.45
N ASP A 58 7.68 -3.46 6.74
CA ASP A 58 9.13 -3.64 6.60
C ASP A 58 9.61 -4.84 7.44
N HIS A 59 9.16 -4.93 8.69
CA HIS A 59 9.53 -6.03 9.58
C HIS A 59 9.07 -7.40 9.04
N ILE A 60 7.84 -7.49 8.49
CA ILE A 60 7.33 -8.73 7.87
C ILE A 60 8.24 -9.20 6.72
N LEU A 61 8.74 -8.25 5.91
CA LEU A 61 9.65 -8.53 4.81
C LEU A 61 11.05 -8.92 5.30
N GLU A 62 11.58 -8.23 6.32
CA GLU A 62 12.88 -8.51 6.92
C GLU A 62 12.98 -9.92 7.51
N VAL A 63 11.95 -10.36 8.25
CA VAL A 63 11.92 -11.71 8.84
C VAL A 63 11.52 -12.79 7.83
N ASN A 64 11.31 -12.43 6.55
CA ASN A 64 10.87 -13.33 5.48
C ASN A 64 9.65 -14.17 5.89
N LYS A 65 8.64 -13.55 6.52
CA LYS A 65 7.43 -14.26 6.94
C LYS A 65 6.79 -14.97 5.75
N LYS A 66 6.38 -16.23 5.95
CA LYS A 66 5.69 -17.01 4.91
C LYS A 66 4.40 -16.30 4.47
N PRO A 67 4.19 -16.06 3.16
CA PRO A 67 2.98 -15.40 2.67
C PRO A 67 1.75 -16.31 2.82
N THR A 68 0.59 -15.70 3.02
CA THR A 68 -0.71 -16.40 3.09
C THR A 68 -1.06 -17.05 1.75
N LYS A 69 -0.72 -16.39 0.64
CA LYS A 69 -0.86 -16.89 -0.74
C LYS A 69 0.18 -16.21 -1.64
N THR A 70 0.42 -16.82 -2.80
CA THR A 70 1.29 -16.25 -3.85
C THR A 70 0.47 -16.11 -5.13
N ILE A 71 0.67 -15.00 -5.85
CA ILE A 71 0.09 -14.78 -7.18
C ILE A 71 1.20 -14.79 -8.23
N GLN A 72 0.89 -15.26 -9.43
CA GLN A 72 1.77 -15.09 -10.59
C GLN A 72 1.40 -13.76 -11.26
N VAL A 73 2.38 -12.88 -11.42
CA VAL A 73 2.17 -11.56 -12.04
C VAL A 73 2.89 -11.52 -13.38
N PRO A 74 2.18 -11.46 -14.52
CA PRO A 74 2.81 -11.30 -15.81
C PRO A 74 3.47 -9.92 -15.90
N VAL A 75 4.65 -9.87 -16.51
CA VAL A 75 5.40 -8.63 -16.74
C VAL A 75 5.51 -8.43 -18.24
N TYR A 76 4.98 -7.32 -18.72
CA TYR A 76 5.05 -6.92 -20.12
C TYR A 76 6.10 -5.83 -20.27
N GLN A 77 6.87 -5.89 -21.34
CA GLN A 77 7.64 -4.74 -21.80
C GLN A 77 6.69 -3.81 -22.57
N TYR A 78 6.79 -2.51 -22.33
CA TYR A 78 5.97 -1.54 -23.06
C TYR A 78 6.40 -1.51 -24.53
N GLU A 79 5.44 -1.67 -25.43
CA GLU A 79 5.64 -1.64 -26.89
C GLU A 79 4.67 -0.63 -27.51
N GLN A 80 5.19 0.20 -28.43
CA GLN A 80 4.36 1.08 -29.26
C GLN A 80 4.04 0.35 -30.57
N ASN A 81 2.79 0.46 -31.02
CA ASN A 81 2.25 -0.23 -32.20
C ASN A 81 2.02 -1.74 -31.98
N ILE A 82 1.10 -2.04 -31.06
CA ILE A 82 0.53 -3.39 -30.95
C ILE A 82 -0.35 -3.60 -32.19
N ALA A 83 -0.01 -4.60 -33.00
CA ALA A 83 -0.72 -4.95 -34.24
C ALA A 83 -2.14 -5.48 -33.97
#